data_AF-A0A7S1SMA5-F1
#
_entry.id   AF-A0A7S1SMA5-F1
#
_cell.length_a   1.000
_cell.length_b   1.000
_cell.length_c   1.000
_cell.angle_alpha   90.00
_cell.angle_beta   90.00
_cell.angle_gamma   90.00
#
_symmetry.space_group_name_H-M   'P 1'
#
loop_
_entity.id
_entity.type
_entity.pdbx_description
1 polymer ?
#
loop_
_entity_poly.entity_id
_entity_poly.type
_entity_poly.pdbx_seq_one_letter_code
_entity_poly.pdbx_strand_id
1 'polypeptide(L)'
;RLAKFTRILRVLRVIKLLRILKVPALLRRIEGVTGRGALRSFLILGGAILICHLAACGFFFAAQLKMQDQFSAYVQAEVDARFPEPWGYENMPEEMKEHYREVSWEGTWVYGADLQARGTVSRYITALYWSMSTLTTVGYGDVTPANNAEKIVSMVAMVLGVTIFAYFMGS
;
A
#
# COMPACT_ATOMS: atom_id res chain seq x y z
N ARG A 1 -4.04 -21.54 1.74
CA ARG A 1 -4.18 -21.12 0.32
C ARG A 1 -5.42 -20.25 0.04
N LEU A 2 -6.57 -20.51 0.66
CA LEU A 2 -7.81 -19.72 0.50
C LEU A 2 -7.74 -18.26 1.00
N ALA A 3 -6.99 -17.98 2.07
CA ALA A 3 -6.82 -16.61 2.61
C ALA A 3 -6.07 -15.65 1.64
N LYS A 4 -5.18 -16.19 0.79
CA LYS A 4 -4.52 -15.41 -0.28
C LYS A 4 -5.54 -14.99 -1.34
N PHE A 5 -6.47 -15.88 -1.69
CA PHE A 5 -7.51 -15.66 -2.71
C PHE A 5 -8.52 -14.60 -2.28
N THR A 6 -9.02 -14.64 -1.05
CA THR A 6 -9.99 -13.64 -0.55
C THR A 6 -9.42 -12.22 -0.47
N ARG A 7 -8.11 -12.06 -0.21
CA ARG A 7 -7.43 -10.76 -0.26
C ARG A 7 -7.26 -10.25 -1.70
N ILE A 8 -6.92 -11.11 -2.65
CA ILE A 8 -6.84 -10.75 -4.09
C ILE A 8 -8.22 -10.31 -4.62
N LEU A 9 -9.30 -10.98 -4.22
CA LEU A 9 -10.67 -10.56 -4.57
C LEU A 9 -11.05 -9.17 -4.02
N ARG A 10 -10.44 -8.72 -2.92
CA ARG A 10 -10.62 -7.33 -2.44
C ARG A 10 -9.90 -6.33 -3.34
N VAL A 11 -8.74 -6.68 -3.89
CA VAL A 11 -8.01 -5.85 -4.87
C VAL A 11 -8.80 -5.72 -6.18
N LEU A 12 -9.52 -6.78 -6.61
CA LEU A 12 -10.43 -6.67 -7.76
C LEU A 12 -11.55 -5.64 -7.57
N ARG A 13 -11.84 -5.21 -6.33
CA ARG A 13 -12.78 -4.09 -6.10
C ARG A 13 -12.23 -2.76 -6.57
N VAL A 14 -10.91 -2.62 -6.76
CA VAL A 14 -10.28 -1.43 -7.37
C VAL A 14 -10.75 -1.26 -8.83
N ILE A 15 -11.11 -2.34 -9.54
CA ILE A 15 -11.75 -2.27 -10.87
C ILE A 15 -13.06 -1.48 -10.82
N LYS A 16 -13.76 -1.47 -9.66
CA LYS A 16 -14.97 -0.64 -9.50
C LYS A 16 -14.66 0.85 -9.52
N LEU A 17 -13.41 1.28 -9.27
CA LEU A 17 -12.99 2.67 -9.44
C LEU A 17 -12.89 3.09 -10.91
N LEU A 18 -12.91 2.16 -11.88
CA LEU A 18 -13.11 2.51 -13.31
C LEU A 18 -14.44 3.25 -13.54
N ARG A 19 -15.39 3.17 -12.59
CA ARG A 19 -16.61 3.99 -12.64
C ARG A 19 -16.33 5.49 -12.47
N ILE A 20 -15.16 5.91 -11.99
CA ILE A 20 -14.73 7.32 -12.00
C ILE A 20 -14.61 7.85 -13.44
N LEU A 21 -14.37 6.98 -14.44
CA LEU A 21 -14.44 7.36 -15.85
C LEU A 21 -15.87 7.77 -16.30
N LYS A 22 -16.90 7.55 -15.47
CA LYS A 22 -18.29 8.01 -15.71
C LYS A 22 -18.61 9.39 -15.12
N VAL A 23 -17.65 10.04 -14.47
CA VAL A 23 -17.75 11.43 -13.98
C VAL A 23 -17.90 12.51 -15.09
N PRO A 24 -17.69 12.26 -16.41
CA PRO A 24 -17.97 13.26 -17.45
C PRO A 24 -19.40 13.83 -17.43
N ALA A 25 -20.38 13.07 -16.95
CA ALA A 25 -21.77 13.55 -16.86
C ALA A 25 -21.97 14.59 -15.75
N LEU A 26 -21.28 14.45 -14.62
CA LEU A 26 -21.34 15.42 -13.51
C LEU A 26 -20.51 16.67 -13.84
N LEU A 27 -19.39 16.48 -14.54
CA LEU A 27 -18.49 17.55 -14.96
C LEU A 27 -19.18 18.63 -15.79
N ARG A 28 -20.01 18.23 -16.76
CA ARG A 28 -20.77 19.16 -17.61
C ARG A 28 -21.71 20.07 -16.82
N ARG A 29 -22.19 19.63 -15.64
CA ARG A 29 -23.12 20.39 -14.80
C ARG A 29 -22.40 21.44 -13.93
N ILE A 30 -21.14 21.18 -13.56
CA ILE A 30 -20.32 22.07 -12.72
C ILE A 30 -19.51 23.06 -13.58
N GLU A 31 -19.20 22.68 -14.82
CA GLU A 31 -18.48 23.52 -15.79
C GLU A 31 -19.12 24.90 -16.00
N GLY A 32 -20.46 24.97 -15.91
CA GLY A 32 -21.21 26.23 -16.07
C GLY A 32 -21.03 27.24 -14.93
N VAL A 33 -20.55 26.81 -13.76
CA VAL A 33 -20.40 27.68 -12.57
C VAL A 33 -18.93 28.02 -12.30
N THR A 34 -18.03 27.07 -12.51
CA THR A 34 -16.62 27.18 -12.05
C THR A 34 -15.64 27.47 -13.19
N GLY A 35 -16.08 27.40 -14.45
CA GLY A 35 -15.21 27.57 -15.62
C GLY A 35 -14.34 26.34 -15.92
N ARG A 36 -14.01 26.16 -17.20
CA ARG A 36 -13.34 24.95 -17.72
C ARG A 36 -11.94 24.71 -17.13
N GLY A 37 -11.16 25.77 -16.93
CA GLY A 37 -9.79 25.68 -16.42
C GLY A 37 -9.74 25.23 -14.96
N ALA A 38 -10.46 25.91 -14.08
CA ALA A 38 -10.52 25.56 -12.67
C ALA A 38 -11.05 24.14 -12.45
N LEU A 39 -12.09 23.74 -13.20
CA LEU A 39 -12.63 22.38 -13.13
C LEU A 39 -11.59 21.31 -13.47
N ARG A 40 -10.78 21.54 -14.52
CA ARG A 40 -9.67 20.63 -14.89
C ARG A 40 -8.63 20.53 -13.78
N SER A 41 -8.22 21.66 -13.19
CA SER A 41 -7.25 21.67 -12.09
C SER A 41 -7.77 20.90 -10.86
N PHE A 42 -9.05 21.08 -10.48
CA PHE A 42 -9.66 20.32 -9.39
C PHE A 42 -9.68 18.81 -9.65
N LEU A 43 -9.93 18.39 -10.89
CA LEU A 43 -9.89 16.98 -11.27
C LEU A 43 -8.48 16.39 -11.23
N ILE A 44 -7.49 17.12 -11.72
CA ILE A 44 -6.09 16.66 -11.69
C ILE A 44 -5.63 16.50 -10.25
N LEU A 45 -5.92 17.48 -9.39
CA LEU A 45 -5.59 17.42 -7.97
C LEU A 45 -6.31 16.26 -7.27
N GLY A 46 -7.61 16.09 -7.51
CA GLY A 46 -8.37 14.96 -6.96
C GLY A 46 -7.86 13.60 -7.46
N GLY A 47 -7.45 13.52 -8.73
CA GLY A 47 -6.82 12.34 -9.32
C GLY A 47 -5.46 12.03 -8.69
N ALA A 48 -4.63 13.04 -8.46
CA ALA A 48 -3.34 12.90 -7.79
C ALA A 48 -3.49 12.37 -6.36
N ILE A 49 -4.45 12.91 -5.59
CA ILE A 49 -4.76 12.42 -4.22
C ILE A 49 -5.19 10.95 -4.24
N LEU A 50 -6.07 10.58 -5.18
CA LEU A 50 -6.51 9.20 -5.34
C LEU A 50 -5.34 8.27 -5.68
N ILE A 51 -4.48 8.67 -6.61
CA ILE A 51 -3.31 7.87 -7.01
C ILE A 51 -2.33 7.72 -5.84
N CYS A 52 -2.12 8.78 -5.04
CA CYS A 52 -1.36 8.68 -3.79
C CYS A 52 -1.95 7.63 -2.84
N HIS A 53 -3.26 7.68 -2.60
CA HIS A 53 -3.91 6.70 -1.73
C HIS A 53 -3.77 5.26 -2.28
N LEU A 54 -3.96 5.07 -3.59
CA LEU A 54 -3.86 3.76 -4.24
C LEU A 54 -2.43 3.22 -4.21
N ALA A 55 -1.43 4.04 -4.50
CA ALA A 55 -0.02 3.66 -4.44
C ALA A 55 0.41 3.33 -3.00
N ALA A 56 0.00 4.13 -2.00
CA ALA A 56 0.23 3.83 -0.59
C ALA A 56 -0.41 2.50 -0.16
N CYS A 57 -1.68 2.26 -0.54
CA CYS A 57 -2.37 1.00 -0.26
C CYS A 57 -1.68 -0.18 -0.94
N GLY A 58 -1.25 -0.02 -2.21
CA GLY A 58 -0.52 -1.04 -2.95
C GLY A 58 0.82 -1.38 -2.29
N PHE A 59 1.54 -0.36 -1.82
CA PHE A 59 2.84 -0.51 -1.17
C PHE A 59 2.73 -1.22 0.19
N PHE A 60 1.74 -0.84 1.00
CA PHE A 60 1.44 -1.55 2.25
C PHE A 60 0.93 -2.97 1.99
N PHE A 61 0.12 -3.18 0.94
CA PHE A 61 -0.36 -4.51 0.56
C PHE A 61 0.77 -5.43 0.12
N ALA A 62 1.77 -4.94 -0.63
CA ALA A 62 2.95 -5.70 -1.01
C ALA A 62 3.72 -6.21 0.23
N ALA A 63 3.94 -5.34 1.23
CA ALA A 63 4.54 -5.73 2.50
C ALA A 63 3.70 -6.80 3.22
N GLN A 64 2.38 -6.66 3.25
CA GLN A 64 1.49 -7.66 3.86
C GLN A 64 1.56 -9.03 3.17
N LEU A 65 1.76 -9.08 1.85
CA LEU A 65 1.92 -10.34 1.12
C LEU A 65 3.22 -11.04 1.52
N LYS A 66 4.32 -10.30 1.62
CA LYS A 66 5.62 -10.83 2.04
C LYS A 66 5.57 -11.30 3.49
N MET A 67 5.02 -10.50 4.40
CA MET A 67 4.87 -10.84 5.82
C MET A 67 4.06 -12.13 6.02
N GLN A 68 2.92 -12.26 5.32
CA GLN A 68 2.10 -13.47 5.39
C GLN A 68 2.84 -14.72 4.88
N ASP A 69 3.67 -14.57 3.85
CA ASP A 69 4.42 -15.67 3.27
C ASP A 69 5.55 -16.13 4.21
N GLN A 70 6.27 -15.18 4.82
CA GLN A 70 7.27 -15.47 5.86
C GLN A 70 6.64 -16.16 7.07
N PHE A 71 5.53 -15.63 7.58
CA PHE A 71 4.83 -16.20 8.71
C PHE A 71 4.39 -17.65 8.45
N SER A 72 3.87 -17.93 7.24
CA SER A 72 3.38 -19.27 6.89
C SER A 72 4.48 -20.30 6.63
N ALA A 73 5.68 -19.89 6.24
CA ALA A 73 6.73 -20.80 5.77
C ALA A 73 7.86 -21.01 6.80
N TYR A 74 8.30 -19.94 7.45
CA TYR A 74 9.45 -19.96 8.36
C TYR A 74 9.00 -20.03 9.83
N VAL A 75 8.19 -19.04 10.25
CA VAL A 75 7.76 -18.91 11.64
C VAL A 75 6.98 -20.14 12.11
N GLN A 76 6.03 -20.63 11.29
CA GLN A 76 5.27 -21.82 11.63
C GLN A 76 6.18 -23.04 11.85
N ALA A 77 7.13 -23.28 10.94
CA ALA A 77 8.04 -24.41 11.03
C ALA A 77 9.00 -24.31 12.23
N GLU A 78 9.51 -23.12 12.52
CA GLU A 78 10.39 -22.89 13.67
C GLU A 78 9.65 -23.03 15.00
N VAL A 79 8.44 -22.47 15.10
CA VAL A 79 7.60 -22.61 16.30
C VAL A 79 7.22 -24.07 16.54
N ASP A 80 6.80 -24.80 15.50
CA ASP A 80 6.41 -26.21 15.63
C ASP A 80 7.61 -27.10 16.00
N ALA A 81 8.82 -26.76 15.55
CA ALA A 81 10.05 -27.47 15.92
C ALA A 81 10.48 -27.18 17.36
N ARG A 82 10.31 -25.93 17.82
CA ARG A 82 10.74 -25.50 19.16
C ARG A 82 9.71 -25.83 20.26
N PHE A 83 8.43 -25.78 19.92
CA PHE A 83 7.31 -25.99 20.81
C PHE A 83 6.34 -27.03 20.20
N PRO A 84 6.72 -28.32 20.20
CA PRO A 84 5.82 -29.38 19.78
C PRO A 84 4.58 -29.45 20.68
N GLU A 85 3.55 -30.13 20.20
CA GLU A 85 2.23 -30.26 20.87
C GLU A 85 2.36 -30.56 22.38
N PRO A 86 1.58 -29.88 23.25
CA PRO A 86 0.40 -29.04 22.93
C PRO A 86 0.68 -27.53 22.76
N TRP A 87 1.95 -27.08 22.78
CA TRP A 87 2.33 -25.67 22.97
C TRP A 87 2.52 -24.85 21.68
N GLY A 88 2.09 -25.35 20.52
CA GLY A 88 2.28 -24.69 19.21
C GLY A 88 1.73 -23.25 19.15
N TYR A 89 2.00 -22.52 18.05
CA TYR A 89 1.77 -21.07 17.94
C TYR A 89 0.41 -20.60 18.46
N GLU A 90 -0.67 -21.36 18.19
CA GLU A 90 -2.04 -21.00 18.56
C GLU A 90 -2.25 -20.94 20.08
N ASN A 91 -1.61 -21.85 20.83
CA ASN A 91 -1.73 -21.98 22.29
C ASN A 91 -0.66 -21.18 23.06
N MET A 92 0.18 -20.44 22.36
CA MET A 92 1.30 -19.70 22.95
C MET A 92 0.83 -18.38 23.63
N PRO A 93 1.51 -17.90 24.70
CA PRO A 93 1.21 -16.60 25.30
C PRO A 93 1.28 -15.45 24.28
N GLU A 94 0.42 -14.43 24.43
CA GLU A 94 0.32 -13.31 23.47
C GLU A 94 1.62 -12.51 23.33
N GLU A 95 2.36 -12.32 24.42
CA GLU A 95 3.68 -11.65 24.39
C GLU A 95 4.64 -12.32 23.41
N MET A 96 4.63 -13.67 23.39
CA MET A 96 5.51 -14.42 22.50
C MET A 96 4.97 -14.43 21.06
N LYS A 97 3.65 -14.41 20.86
CA LYS A 97 3.04 -14.25 19.52
C LYS A 97 3.40 -12.89 18.90
N GLU A 98 3.45 -11.84 19.71
CA GLU A 98 3.82 -10.50 19.26
C GLU A 98 5.24 -10.47 18.71
N HIS A 99 6.20 -11.10 19.40
CA HIS A 99 7.57 -11.25 18.90
C HIS A 99 7.63 -11.90 17.50
N TYR A 100 6.95 -13.03 17.30
CA TYR A 100 6.93 -13.68 15.97
C TYR A 100 6.19 -12.87 14.91
N ARG A 101 5.18 -12.08 15.28
CA ARG A 101 4.54 -11.12 14.36
C ARG A 101 5.50 -10.01 13.96
N GLU A 102 6.31 -9.51 14.87
CA GLU A 102 7.32 -8.49 14.56
C GLU A 102 8.38 -9.02 13.60
N VAL A 103 8.94 -10.20 13.90
CA VAL A 103 9.93 -10.89 13.05
C VAL A 103 9.36 -11.17 11.66
N SER A 104 8.07 -11.47 11.54
CA SER A 104 7.45 -11.75 10.24
C SER A 104 7.47 -10.57 9.25
N TRP A 105 7.75 -9.34 9.69
CA TRP A 105 7.92 -8.18 8.81
C TRP A 105 9.33 -8.07 8.20
N GLU A 106 10.27 -8.91 8.60
CA GLU A 106 11.64 -8.88 8.10
C GLU A 106 11.70 -8.92 6.55
N GLY A 107 12.56 -8.07 5.98
CA GLY A 107 12.67 -7.91 4.52
C GLY A 107 11.49 -7.18 3.86
N THR A 108 10.69 -6.45 4.63
CA THR A 108 9.70 -5.48 4.13
C THR A 108 10.10 -4.05 4.48
N TRP A 109 9.54 -3.08 3.77
CA TRP A 109 9.73 -1.66 4.10
C TRP A 109 9.26 -1.31 5.52
N VAL A 110 8.29 -2.05 6.07
CA VAL A 110 7.76 -1.83 7.44
C VAL A 110 8.85 -2.11 8.47
N TYR A 111 9.65 -3.15 8.25
CA TYR A 111 10.81 -3.46 9.09
C TYR A 111 11.94 -2.45 8.88
N GLY A 112 12.22 -2.08 7.62
CA GLY A 112 13.23 -1.07 7.31
C GLY A 112 12.96 0.31 7.91
N ALA A 113 11.69 0.66 8.11
CA ALA A 113 11.26 1.91 8.73
C ALA A 113 11.03 1.83 10.25
N ASP A 114 11.35 0.71 10.89
CA ASP A 114 11.13 0.45 12.33
C ASP A 114 9.66 0.60 12.78
N LEU A 115 8.73 0.04 11.99
CA LEU A 115 7.29 0.14 12.21
C LEU A 115 6.62 -1.20 12.59
N GLN A 116 7.40 -2.25 12.82
CA GLN A 116 6.92 -3.61 13.12
C GLN A 116 6.09 -3.67 14.41
N ALA A 117 6.45 -2.88 15.43
CA ALA A 117 5.72 -2.76 16.71
C ALA A 117 4.64 -1.67 16.68
N ARG A 118 4.56 -0.86 15.61
CA ARG A 118 3.64 0.28 15.53
C ARG A 118 2.26 -0.14 15.03
N GLY A 119 1.20 0.56 15.46
CA GLY A 119 -0.16 0.28 15.00
C GLY A 119 -0.40 0.56 13.51
N THR A 120 -1.50 0.01 12.97
CA THR A 120 -1.85 0.10 11.54
C THR A 120 -1.95 1.54 11.02
N VAL A 121 -2.40 2.48 11.85
CA VAL A 121 -2.51 3.91 11.47
C VAL A 121 -1.15 4.51 11.17
N SER A 122 -0.14 4.24 12.01
CA SER A 122 1.22 4.75 11.81
C SER A 122 1.85 4.19 10.52
N ARG A 123 1.64 2.90 10.25
CA ARG A 123 2.08 2.27 8.99
C ARG A 123 1.37 2.89 7.79
N TYR A 124 0.06 3.11 7.86
CA TYR A 124 -0.71 3.72 6.78
C TYR A 124 -0.27 5.16 6.49
N ILE A 125 -0.05 5.98 7.53
CA ILE A 125 0.47 7.35 7.38
C ILE A 125 1.85 7.32 6.73
N THR A 126 2.73 6.40 7.13
CA THR A 126 4.07 6.29 6.55
C THR A 126 4.01 5.83 5.09
N ALA A 127 3.12 4.91 4.73
CA ALA A 127 2.90 4.51 3.35
C ALA A 127 2.35 5.65 2.48
N LEU A 128 1.46 6.49 3.02
CA LEU A 128 0.99 7.70 2.35
C LEU A 128 2.12 8.72 2.17
N TYR A 129 2.96 8.91 3.19
CA TYR A 129 4.14 9.76 3.11
C TYR A 129 5.12 9.29 2.03
N TRP A 130 5.40 7.98 1.97
CA TRP A 130 6.20 7.39 0.89
C TRP A 130 5.56 7.64 -0.49
N SER A 131 4.25 7.46 -0.61
CA SER A 131 3.57 7.68 -1.87
C SER A 131 3.57 9.15 -2.29
N MET A 132 3.37 10.08 -1.36
CA MET A 132 3.40 11.51 -1.65
C MET A 132 4.80 11.95 -2.06
N SER A 133 5.84 11.56 -1.31
CA SER A 133 7.24 11.89 -1.63
C SER A 133 7.69 11.30 -2.96
N THR A 134 7.17 10.13 -3.35
CA THR A 134 7.39 9.54 -4.67
C THR A 134 6.66 10.30 -5.78
N LEU A 135 5.38 10.64 -5.57
CA LEU A 135 4.56 11.34 -6.57
C LEU A 135 5.07 12.77 -6.83
N THR A 136 5.50 13.46 -5.78
CA THR A 136 6.08 14.80 -5.86
C THR A 136 7.57 14.77 -6.21
N THR A 137 8.16 13.59 -6.44
CA THR A 137 9.57 13.40 -6.78
C THR A 137 10.57 13.95 -5.74
N VAL A 138 10.12 14.18 -4.50
CA VAL A 138 10.98 14.65 -3.40
C VAL A 138 11.93 13.54 -2.94
N GLY A 139 11.39 12.33 -2.73
CA GLY A 139 12.17 11.11 -2.52
C GLY A 139 13.25 11.17 -1.42
N TYR A 140 12.87 11.40 -0.16
CA TYR A 140 13.81 11.49 0.98
C TYR A 140 14.66 10.23 1.20
N GLY A 141 14.18 9.05 0.77
CA GLY A 141 14.94 7.79 0.84
C GLY A 141 14.94 7.09 2.21
N ASP A 142 14.17 7.60 3.17
CA ASP A 142 13.95 7.02 4.49
C ASP A 142 13.01 5.80 4.47
N VAL A 143 12.05 5.77 3.54
CA VAL A 143 11.18 4.61 3.28
C VAL A 143 11.49 4.06 1.90
N THR A 144 12.00 2.84 1.83
CA THR A 144 12.44 2.20 0.59
C THR A 144 11.90 0.77 0.44
N PRO A 145 11.67 0.30 -0.80
CA PRO A 145 11.24 -1.07 -1.04
C PRO A 145 12.36 -2.06 -0.71
N ALA A 146 12.07 -3.03 0.16
CA ALA A 146 13.03 -4.05 0.61
C ALA A 146 12.97 -5.35 -0.22
N ASN A 147 11.85 -5.61 -0.90
CA ASN A 147 11.66 -6.83 -1.71
C ASN A 147 11.14 -6.56 -3.12
N ASN A 148 11.16 -7.58 -3.97
CA ASN A 148 10.80 -7.44 -5.40
C ASN A 148 9.35 -7.00 -5.61
N ALA A 149 8.41 -7.45 -4.78
CA ALA A 149 7.00 -7.05 -4.91
C ALA A 149 6.83 -5.55 -4.60
N GLU A 150 7.49 -5.07 -3.54
CA GLU A 150 7.52 -3.65 -3.20
C GLU A 150 8.19 -2.83 -4.31
N LYS A 151 9.33 -3.28 -4.86
CA LYS A 151 10.02 -2.61 -5.98
C LYS A 151 9.11 -2.48 -7.20
N ILE A 152 8.35 -3.52 -7.55
CA ILE A 152 7.40 -3.47 -8.68
C ILE A 152 6.32 -2.41 -8.43
N VAL A 153 5.75 -2.36 -7.22
CA VAL A 153 4.76 -1.32 -6.88
C VAL A 153 5.38 0.07 -6.94
N SER A 154 6.60 0.25 -6.44
CA SER A 154 7.32 1.53 -6.53
C SER A 154 7.55 1.97 -7.96
N MET A 155 7.98 1.07 -8.87
CA MET A 155 8.16 1.40 -10.29
C MET A 155 6.85 1.85 -10.95
N VAL A 156 5.73 1.17 -10.67
CA VAL A 156 4.42 1.55 -11.20
C VAL A 156 3.99 2.92 -10.64
N ALA A 157 4.18 3.17 -9.34
CA ALA A 157 3.85 4.45 -8.72
C ALA A 157 4.66 5.61 -9.30
N MET A 158 5.96 5.41 -9.58
CA MET A 158 6.83 6.41 -10.21
C MET A 158 6.35 6.78 -11.62
N VAL A 159 6.01 5.78 -12.46
CA VAL A 159 5.48 6.02 -13.81
C VAL A 159 4.15 6.78 -13.78
N LEU A 160 3.26 6.43 -12.85
CA LEU A 160 2.01 7.17 -12.67
C LEU A 160 2.26 8.60 -12.20
N GLY A 161 3.22 8.82 -11.30
CA GLY A 161 3.59 10.15 -10.80
C GLY A 161 4.08 11.07 -11.89
N VAL A 162 5.05 10.63 -12.69
CA VAL A 162 5.59 11.46 -13.79
C VAL A 162 4.52 11.75 -14.84
N THR A 163 3.60 10.81 -15.10
CA THR A 163 2.51 11.01 -16.07
C THR A 163 1.54 12.11 -15.62
N ILE A 164 1.16 12.14 -14.34
CA ILE A 164 0.28 13.19 -13.80
C ILE A 164 0.99 14.54 -13.81
N PHE A 165 2.26 14.57 -13.40
CA PHE A 165 3.04 15.81 -13.38
C PHE A 165 3.17 16.41 -14.77
N ALA A 166 3.49 15.58 -15.77
CA ALA A 166 3.54 15.99 -17.18
C ALA A 166 2.18 16.50 -17.68
N TYR A 167 1.08 15.82 -17.34
CA TYR A 167 -0.26 16.26 -17.71
C TYR A 167 -0.64 17.60 -17.07
N PHE A 168 -0.27 17.83 -15.81
CA PHE A 168 -0.53 19.09 -15.11
C PHE A 168 0.24 20.27 -15.73
N MET A 169 1.48 20.07 -16.15
CA MET A 169 2.25 21.13 -16.83
C MET A 169 1.76 21.41 -18.25
N GLY A 170 1.19 20.40 -18.92
CA GLY A 170 0.70 20.52 -20.31
C GLY A 170 -0.75 20.97 -20.46
N SER A 171 -1.51 21.12 -19.36
CA SER A 171 -2.94 21.47 -19.34
C SER A 171 -3.20 22.95 -19.10
#